data_AF-A0A653CAG4-F1
#
_entry.id   AF-A0A653CAG4-F1
#
_cell.length_a   1.000
_cell.length_b   1.000
_cell.length_c   1.000
_cell.angle_alpha   90.00
_cell.angle_beta   90.00
_cell.angle_gamma   90.00
#
_symmetry.space_group_name_H-M   'P 1'
#
loop_
_entity.id
_entity.type
_entity.pdbx_description
1 polymer ?
#
loop_
_entity_poly.entity_id
_entity_poly.type
_entity_poly.pdbx_seq_one_letter_code
_entity_poly.pdbx_strand_id
1 'polypeptide(L)'
;MTVLLKYITQESSSGFGSDEKALAEKETSLLKRYQPVLHAFLRDKSSLQLVAVYSLQMHFHALGFPRGHLLRWFVMLYDMEIVDEEAFLNWKEDVTDAYPGKGQALFQVNQWLTWLQEAESEEEDGDD
;
A
#
# COMPACT_ATOMS: atom_id res chain seq x y z
N MET A 1 2.78 11.15 -2.73
CA MET A 1 2.90 9.67 -2.89
C MET A 1 3.49 9.25 -4.23
N THR A 2 2.85 9.56 -5.36
CA THR A 2 3.21 9.03 -6.70
C THR A 2 4.68 9.20 -7.11
N VAL A 3 5.31 10.33 -6.79
CA VAL A 3 6.73 10.59 -7.13
C VAL A 3 7.66 9.62 -6.40
N LEU A 4 7.48 9.46 -5.09
CA LEU A 4 8.28 8.54 -4.28
C LEU A 4 8.05 7.10 -4.70
N LEU A 5 6.78 6.72 -4.95
CA LEU A 5 6.45 5.37 -5.41
C LEU A 5 7.15 5.03 -6.73
N LYS A 6 7.07 5.92 -7.74
CA LYS A 6 7.77 5.74 -9.02
C LYS A 6 9.28 5.65 -8.86
N TYR A 7 9.87 6.53 -8.04
CA TYR A 7 11.30 6.52 -7.77
C TYR A 7 11.74 5.20 -7.14
N ILE A 8 11.04 4.75 -6.09
CA ILE A 8 11.38 3.51 -5.38
C ILE A 8 11.27 2.30 -6.31
N THR A 9 10.18 2.17 -7.07
CA THR A 9 10.00 1.01 -7.95
C THR A 9 10.98 1.00 -9.13
N GLN A 10 11.35 2.17 -9.67
CA GLN A 10 12.37 2.30 -10.71
C GLN A 10 13.78 1.96 -10.20
N GLU A 11 14.19 2.54 -9.06
CA GLU A 11 15.51 2.27 -8.48
C GLU A 11 15.65 0.82 -8.00
N SER A 12 14.56 0.22 -7.53
CA SER A 12 14.59 -1.16 -7.05
C SER A 12 14.60 -2.17 -8.20
N SER A 13 14.02 -1.85 -9.35
CA SER A 13 14.08 -2.71 -10.56
C SER A 13 15.39 -2.56 -11.35
N SER A 14 16.10 -1.44 -11.16
CA SER A 14 17.36 -1.13 -11.84
C SER A 14 18.54 -1.89 -11.23
N GLY A 15 18.67 -3.19 -11.53
CA GLY A 15 19.90 -3.93 -11.23
C GLY A 15 19.74 -5.39 -10.80
N PHE A 16 18.52 -5.88 -10.57
CA PHE A 16 18.30 -7.18 -9.92
C PHE A 16 17.69 -8.27 -10.82
N GLY A 17 17.45 -8.02 -12.10
CA GLY A 17 16.89 -9.04 -13.00
C GLY A 17 15.58 -9.62 -12.46
N SER A 18 15.51 -10.94 -12.27
CA SER A 18 14.34 -11.65 -11.72
C SER A 18 14.44 -11.99 -10.23
N ASP A 19 15.38 -11.40 -9.47
CA ASP A 19 15.52 -11.65 -8.03
C ASP A 19 14.48 -10.84 -7.23
N GLU A 20 13.33 -11.46 -6.99
CA GLU A 20 12.21 -10.85 -6.29
C GLU A 20 12.52 -10.51 -4.82
N LYS A 21 13.42 -11.28 -4.18
CA LYS A 21 13.80 -11.05 -2.79
C LYS A 21 14.68 -9.80 -2.68
N ALA A 22 15.70 -9.70 -3.53
CA ALA A 22 16.56 -8.51 -3.58
C ALA A 22 15.75 -7.24 -3.93
N LEU A 23 14.77 -7.38 -4.83
CA LEU A 23 13.83 -6.31 -5.16
C LEU A 23 13.05 -5.84 -3.92
N ALA A 24 12.42 -6.76 -3.19
CA ALA A 24 11.63 -6.45 -2.00
C ALA A 24 12.47 -5.79 -0.89
N GLU A 25 13.69 -6.28 -0.67
CA GLU A 25 14.63 -5.70 0.30
C GLU A 25 15.03 -4.27 -0.08
N LYS A 26 15.25 -4.02 -1.37
CA LYS A 26 15.59 -2.68 -1.87
C LYS A 26 14.41 -1.72 -1.76
N GLU A 27 13.20 -2.14 -2.12
CA GLU A 27 11.98 -1.36 -1.95
C GLU A 27 11.79 -0.99 -0.46
N THR A 28 11.94 -1.97 0.43
CA THR A 28 11.83 -1.77 1.89
C THR A 28 12.85 -0.77 2.40
N SER A 29 14.12 -0.90 2.00
CA SER A 29 15.19 0.00 2.41
C SER A 29 14.93 1.44 1.96
N LEU A 30 14.50 1.63 0.71
CA LEU A 30 14.19 2.96 0.19
C LEU A 30 12.94 3.54 0.85
N LEU A 31 11.88 2.76 1.05
CA LEU A 31 10.67 3.24 1.71
C LEU A 31 10.96 3.68 3.16
N LYS A 32 11.72 2.89 3.92
CA LYS A 32 12.18 3.26 5.27
C LYS A 32 12.96 4.58 5.27
N ARG A 33 13.82 4.80 4.27
CA ARG A 33 14.57 6.06 4.12
C ARG A 33 13.65 7.28 3.96
N TYR A 34 12.53 7.13 3.27
CA TYR A 34 11.57 8.22 3.03
C TYR A 34 10.39 8.24 4.00
N GLN A 35 10.30 7.27 4.92
CA GLN A 35 9.23 7.18 5.93
C GLN A 35 9.02 8.50 6.69
N PRO A 36 10.05 9.22 7.19
CA PRO A 36 9.83 10.47 7.92
C PRO A 36 9.16 11.56 7.06
N VAL A 37 9.45 11.58 5.76
CA VAL A 37 8.81 12.52 4.81
C VAL A 37 7.35 12.13 4.62
N LEU A 38 7.06 10.84 4.43
CA LEU A 38 5.69 10.36 4.28
C LEU A 38 4.86 10.63 5.54
N HIS A 39 5.41 10.37 6.73
CA HIS A 39 4.77 10.70 8.00
C HIS A 39 4.45 12.19 8.13
N ALA A 40 5.37 13.09 7.77
CA ALA A 40 5.14 14.53 7.84
C ALA A 40 3.92 14.99 7.00
N PHE A 41 3.61 14.27 5.91
CA PHE A 41 2.48 14.60 5.04
C PHE A 41 1.22 13.80 5.31
N LEU A 42 1.32 12.56 5.77
CA LEU A 42 0.21 11.60 5.82
C LEU A 42 -0.30 11.29 7.23
N ARG A 43 0.52 11.45 8.26
CA ARG A 43 0.12 11.13 9.63
C ARG A 43 -1.10 11.95 10.05
N ASP A 44 -2.06 11.31 10.70
CA ASP A 44 -3.32 11.90 11.21
C ASP A 44 -4.19 12.55 10.12
N LYS A 45 -4.01 12.17 8.85
CA LYS A 45 -4.72 12.75 7.70
C LYS A 45 -5.31 11.66 6.83
N SER A 46 -6.39 11.03 7.30
CA SER A 46 -7.06 9.88 6.65
C SER A 46 -7.38 10.15 5.17
N SER A 47 -7.82 11.35 4.81
CA SER A 47 -8.10 11.71 3.40
C SER A 47 -6.86 11.68 2.51
N LEU A 48 -5.68 12.10 3.01
CA LEU A 48 -4.43 12.03 2.26
C LEU A 48 -3.86 10.62 2.22
N GLN A 49 -4.07 9.83 3.27
CA GLN A 49 -3.71 8.41 3.28
C GLN A 49 -4.54 7.62 2.27
N LEU A 50 -5.86 7.85 2.20
CA LEU A 50 -6.73 7.28 1.16
C LEU A 50 -6.23 7.63 -0.26
N VAL A 51 -5.85 8.90 -0.48
CA VAL A 51 -5.22 9.33 -1.76
C VAL A 51 -3.89 8.62 -2.00
N ALA A 52 -3.12 8.29 -0.96
CA ALA A 52 -1.91 7.48 -1.09
C ALA A 52 -2.23 6.04 -1.53
N VAL A 53 -3.29 5.41 -0.99
CA VAL A 53 -3.76 4.08 -1.43
C VAL A 53 -4.22 4.11 -2.89
N TYR A 54 -4.98 5.13 -3.31
CA TYR A 54 -5.31 5.30 -4.73
C TYR A 54 -4.07 5.50 -5.62
N SER A 55 -3.05 6.21 -5.11
CA SER A 55 -1.79 6.38 -5.84
C SER A 55 -1.08 5.04 -6.08
N LEU A 56 -1.16 4.09 -5.14
CA LEU A 56 -0.66 2.73 -5.32
C LEU A 56 -1.45 1.97 -6.38
N GLN A 57 -2.79 1.97 -6.27
CA GLN A 57 -3.67 1.33 -7.24
C GLN A 57 -3.32 1.79 -8.67
N MET A 58 -3.25 3.11 -8.87
CA MET A 58 -2.97 3.71 -10.17
C MET A 58 -1.57 3.36 -10.69
N HIS A 59 -0.58 3.34 -9.80
CA HIS A 59 0.78 2.98 -10.17
C HIS A 59 0.89 1.53 -10.62
N PHE A 60 0.37 0.59 -9.83
CA PHE A 60 0.43 -0.83 -10.18
C PHE A 60 -0.49 -1.20 -11.34
N HIS A 61 -1.62 -0.49 -11.50
CA HIS A 61 -2.42 -0.58 -12.72
C HIS A 61 -1.61 -0.24 -13.97
N ALA A 62 -0.82 0.84 -13.93
CA ALA A 62 0.04 1.23 -15.06
C ALA A 62 1.16 0.22 -15.35
N LEU A 63 1.53 -0.61 -14.37
CA LEU A 63 2.51 -1.70 -14.52
C LEU A 63 1.87 -3.05 -14.88
N GLY A 64 0.55 -3.11 -15.06
CA GLY A 64 -0.17 -4.35 -15.34
C GLY A 64 -0.32 -5.29 -14.13
N PHE A 65 -0.31 -4.72 -12.92
CA PHE A 65 -0.43 -5.42 -11.65
C PHE A 65 0.47 -6.67 -11.52
N PRO A 66 1.82 -6.50 -11.51
CA PRO A 66 2.74 -7.60 -11.26
C PRO A 66 2.36 -8.37 -9.99
N ARG A 67 2.39 -9.72 -10.07
CA ARG A 67 1.83 -10.59 -9.02
C ARG A 67 2.49 -10.31 -7.67
N GLY A 68 1.68 -9.93 -6.68
CA GLY A 68 2.12 -9.77 -5.29
C GLY A 68 2.76 -8.43 -4.95
N HIS A 69 3.03 -7.56 -5.94
CA HIS A 69 3.65 -6.26 -5.67
C HIS A 69 2.71 -5.31 -4.93
N LEU A 70 1.45 -5.21 -5.34
CA LEU A 70 0.48 -4.34 -4.67
C LEU A 70 0.31 -4.76 -3.19
N LEU A 71 0.14 -6.06 -2.96
CA LEU A 71 0.02 -6.63 -1.61
C LEU A 71 1.26 -6.35 -0.76
N ARG A 72 2.47 -6.59 -1.28
CA ARG A 72 3.72 -6.27 -0.59
C ARG A 72 3.76 -4.80 -0.16
N TRP A 73 3.35 -3.90 -1.04
CA TRP A 73 3.33 -2.48 -0.74
C TRP A 73 2.25 -2.09 0.27
N PHE A 74 1.08 -2.73 0.28
CA PHE A 74 0.05 -2.53 1.32
C PHE A 74 0.61 -2.90 2.70
N VAL A 75 1.19 -4.09 2.81
CA VAL A 75 1.82 -4.58 4.06
C VAL A 75 2.94 -3.64 4.50
N MET A 76 3.82 -3.22 3.58
CA MET A 76 4.91 -2.30 3.92
C MET A 76 4.43 -0.93 4.44
N LEU A 77 3.33 -0.39 3.91
CA LEU A 77 2.78 0.89 4.37
C LEU A 77 2.08 0.76 5.72
N TYR A 78 1.41 -0.36 5.96
CA TYR A 78 0.79 -0.71 7.24
C TYR A 78 1.85 -0.93 8.33
N ASP A 79 2.81 -1.84 8.12
CA ASP A 79 3.87 -2.18 9.09
C ASP A 79 4.76 -0.99 9.47
N MET A 80 4.88 0.01 8.58
CA MET A 80 5.65 1.23 8.82
C MET A 80 4.80 2.38 9.36
N GLU A 81 3.53 2.14 9.70
CA GLU A 81 2.59 3.14 10.22
C GLU A 81 2.51 4.37 9.30
N ILE A 82 2.59 4.17 7.98
CA ILE A 82 2.51 5.25 6.98
C ILE A 82 1.05 5.49 6.58
N VAL A 83 0.26 4.43 6.55
CA VAL A 83 -1.16 4.42 6.24
C VAL A 83 -1.85 3.63 7.34
N ASP A 84 -2.85 4.24 7.95
CA ASP A 84 -3.64 3.63 9.01
C ASP A 84 -4.63 2.65 8.40
N GLU A 85 -5.05 1.67 9.19
CA GLU A 85 -6.01 0.63 8.80
C GLU A 85 -7.27 1.22 8.15
N GLU A 86 -7.85 2.24 8.78
CA GLU A 86 -9.08 2.91 8.34
C GLU A 86 -8.98 3.36 6.87
N ALA A 87 -7.80 3.80 6.41
CA ALA A 87 -7.62 4.25 5.04
C ALA A 87 -7.66 3.08 4.02
N PHE A 88 -7.19 1.89 4.41
CA PHE A 88 -7.29 0.69 3.57
C PHE A 88 -8.72 0.17 3.49
N LEU A 89 -9.46 0.18 4.62
CA LEU A 89 -10.86 -0.24 4.68
C LEU A 89 -11.77 0.76 3.96
N ASN A 90 -11.59 2.06 4.19
CA ASN A 90 -12.30 3.10 3.44
C ASN A 90 -12.01 3.00 1.94
N TRP A 91 -10.77 2.72 1.55
CA TRP A 91 -10.46 2.44 0.15
C TRP A 91 -11.26 1.23 -0.33
N LYS A 92 -11.25 0.09 0.36
CA LYS A 92 -11.97 -1.15 0.00
C LYS A 92 -13.44 -0.88 -0.34
N GLU A 93 -14.14 -0.15 0.51
CA GLU A 93 -15.58 0.13 0.41
C GLU A 93 -15.92 1.28 -0.55
N ASP A 94 -14.98 2.17 -0.88
CA ASP A 94 -15.23 3.29 -1.79
C ASP A 94 -15.51 2.82 -3.23
N VAL A 95 -16.74 3.09 -3.67
CA VAL A 95 -17.24 2.85 -5.02
C VAL A 95 -17.11 4.14 -5.83
N THR A 96 -15.92 4.32 -6.41
CA THR A 96 -15.60 5.46 -7.28
C THR A 96 -15.01 5.01 -8.61
N ASP A 97 -15.51 5.60 -9.70
CA ASP A 97 -15.01 5.36 -11.06
C ASP A 97 -13.89 6.34 -11.46
N ALA A 98 -13.44 7.20 -10.54
CA ALA A 98 -12.40 8.19 -10.81
C ALA A 98 -11.02 7.58 -11.11
N TYR A 99 -10.78 6.34 -10.65
CA TYR A 99 -9.47 5.69 -10.74
C TYR A 99 -9.59 4.27 -11.31
N PRO A 100 -8.93 3.94 -12.44
CA PRO A 100 -8.95 2.60 -13.01
C PRO A 100 -8.25 1.56 -12.13
N GLY A 101 -8.56 0.28 -12.39
CA GLY A 101 -7.84 -0.86 -11.82
C GLY A 101 -8.34 -1.35 -10.45
N LYS A 102 -9.39 -0.75 -9.89
CA LYS A 102 -9.95 -1.10 -8.57
C LYS A 102 -10.26 -2.59 -8.41
N GLY A 103 -10.97 -3.20 -9.35
CA GLY A 103 -11.32 -4.63 -9.27
C GLY A 103 -10.11 -5.58 -9.30
N GLN A 104 -9.11 -5.28 -10.13
CA GLN A 104 -7.86 -6.06 -10.19
C GLN A 104 -7.01 -5.87 -8.93
N ALA A 105 -6.98 -4.64 -8.40
CA ALA A 105 -6.33 -4.34 -7.14
C ALA A 105 -6.95 -5.15 -6.00
N LEU A 106 -8.28 -5.08 -5.84
CA LEU A 106 -9.03 -5.86 -4.86
C LEU A 106 -8.72 -7.36 -4.98
N PHE A 107 -8.68 -7.91 -6.20
CA PHE A 107 -8.33 -9.32 -6.39
C PHE A 107 -6.97 -9.72 -5.78
N GLN A 108 -5.99 -8.81 -5.75
CA GLN A 108 -4.67 -9.10 -5.14
C GLN A 108 -4.63 -8.93 -3.62
N VAL A 109 -5.43 -8.02 -3.04
CA VAL A 109 -5.29 -7.62 -1.63
C VAL A 109 -6.48 -8.02 -0.75
N ASN A 110 -7.58 -8.52 -1.31
CA ASN A 110 -8.82 -8.76 -0.56
C ASN A 110 -8.63 -9.69 0.64
N GLN A 111 -7.81 -10.75 0.50
CA GLN A 111 -7.53 -11.65 1.62
C GLN A 111 -6.86 -10.92 2.79
N TRP A 112 -5.90 -10.03 2.49
CA TRP A 112 -5.23 -9.23 3.52
C TRP A 112 -6.16 -8.20 4.14
N LEU A 113 -7.05 -7.58 3.35
CA LEU A 113 -8.05 -6.65 3.87
C LEU A 113 -9.13 -7.32 4.73
N THR A 114 -9.49 -8.56 4.43
CA THR A 114 -10.37 -9.35 5.30
C THR A 114 -9.68 -9.64 6.63
N TRP A 115 -8.42 -10.08 6.60
CA TRP A 115 -7.64 -10.28 7.83
C TRP A 115 -7.52 -8.99 8.66
N LEU A 116 -7.26 -7.86 8.01
CA LEU A 116 -7.14 -6.55 8.65
C LEU A 116 -8.43 -6.21 9.44
N GLN A 117 -9.58 -6.30 8.76
CA GLN A 117 -10.89 -6.03 9.35
C GLN A 117 -11.28 -7.01 10.49
N GLU A 118 -10.87 -8.27 10.39
CA GLU A 118 -11.11 -9.29 11.43
C GLU A 118 -10.26 -9.02 12.69
N ALA A 119 -9.00 -8.61 12.51
CA ALA A 119 -8.11 -8.27 13.61
C ALA A 119 -8.63 -7.08 14.43
N GLU A 120 -9.17 -6.05 13.77
CA GLU A 120 -9.81 -4.89 14.44
C GLU A 120 -10.99 -5.33 15.32
N SER A 121 -11.86 -6.19 14.77
CA SER A 121 -13.04 -6.69 15.50
C SER A 121 -12.66 -7.48 16.76
N GLU A 122 -11.58 -8.27 16.71
CA GLU A 122 -11.09 -9.04 17.85
C GLU A 122 -10.44 -8.18 18.95
N GLU A 123 -9.86 -7.03 18.60
CA GLU A 123 -9.29 -6.09 19.58
C GLU A 123 -10.36 -5.27 20.31
N GLU A 124 -11.47 -4.92 19.66
CA GLU A 124 -12.58 -4.19 20.28
C GLU A 124 -13.42 -5.06 21.24
N ASP A 125 -13.58 -6.35 20.96
CA ASP A 125 -14.37 -7.29 21.80
C ASP A 125 -13.61 -7.80 23.04
N GLY A 126 -12.32 -7.47 23.19
CA GLY A 126 -11.43 -7.98 24.25
C GLY A 126 -11.33 -7.16 25.53
N ASP A 127 -12.07 -6.05 25.64
CA ASP A 127 -11.90 -5.03 26.69
C ASP A 127 -13.08 -4.94 27.70
N ASP A 128 -13.85 -6.03 27.89
CA ASP A 128 -14.92 -6.19 28.92
C ASP A 128 -14.51 -7.10 30.10
#